data_AF-A0A1J7IXV0-F1
#
_entry.id   AF-A0A1J7IXV0-F1
#
_cell.length_a   1.000
_cell.length_b   1.000
_cell.length_c   1.000
_cell.angle_alpha   90.00
_cell.angle_beta   90.00
_cell.angle_gamma   90.00
#
_symmetry.space_group_name_H-M   'P 1'
#
loop_
_entity.id
_entity.type
_entity.pdbx_description
1 polymer ?
#
loop_
_entity_poly.entity_id
_entity_poly.type
_entity_poly.pdbx_seq_one_letter_code
_entity_poly.pdbx_strand_id
1 'polypeptide(L)'
;MGALSVKNKSEEHALSDLVASAADQVAWIKENLSFLQNDPAVLVAAVQAWWDSRPGVVRDATGYKWPIYTDKFISSAFCGAIHESLKEWAIWECIFRLVQLFEANNDRHLRSLISHELSDVCMMEFRRAQAYLKRHIQTGAGAECFTRVSSVQDSAGNATVKMNVRPESLTIVSPHLHYLLSLCHQDTAPSDAIDWLTRLGSLYEAIPSHREGLKASEYGALSSLAFITGFIKDFSPAIGLQPPNPNRRGFRSRVEKLDVQLAGMGRKLDMRAILWPIEDLLKPQKASFALGTFKNFVQACMGKGIRESYDNLVNQCLSNVQTKYLELKRGPSTDLTYDSRWNSAQDSISQAPKAALAEPKQKQRTRAAPTDSPEAGPAANQQEAVTTPPRVQSEVFRVSRSTLEVFSSLFDHSEASGPVNWSDFTSAMVELGFAIEARYGSAYKFSPPRTMSVIRPLSVHHPHVAKMEGRVKKYLAHRLKDAYGWDKGTFQLR
;
A
#
# COMPACT_ATOMS: atom_id res chain seq x y z
N MET A 1 -20.06 33.84 -33.00
CA MET A 1 -19.28 34.12 -31.77
C MET A 1 -19.49 32.95 -30.82
N GLY A 2 -18.45 32.15 -30.62
CA GLY A 2 -18.53 30.87 -29.93
C GLY A 2 -18.55 31.03 -28.41
N ALA A 3 -19.49 30.32 -27.77
CA ALA A 3 -19.46 30.05 -26.34
C ALA A 3 -18.38 29.00 -26.07
N LEU A 4 -17.16 29.46 -25.78
CA LEU A 4 -16.05 28.59 -25.39
C LEU A 4 -16.21 28.15 -23.93
N SER A 5 -16.52 26.86 -23.80
CA SER A 5 -16.21 25.93 -22.72
C SER A 5 -15.26 26.45 -21.61
N VAL A 6 -15.83 26.93 -20.51
CA VAL A 6 -15.09 27.17 -19.24
C VAL A 6 -15.36 26.05 -18.22
N LYS A 7 -16.45 25.28 -18.37
CA LYS A 7 -16.77 24.17 -17.44
C LYS A 7 -15.91 22.90 -17.63
N ASN A 8 -15.42 22.60 -18.84
CA ASN A 8 -14.68 21.34 -19.05
C ASN A 8 -13.25 21.33 -18.51
N LYS A 9 -12.54 22.48 -18.48
CA LYS A 9 -11.12 22.50 -18.07
C LYS A 9 -10.92 22.20 -16.58
N SER A 10 -11.84 22.63 -15.71
CA SER A 10 -11.72 22.41 -14.26
C SER A 10 -11.96 20.94 -13.89
N GLU A 11 -12.87 20.26 -14.61
CA GLU A 11 -13.19 18.85 -14.39
C GLU A 11 -12.10 17.93 -14.98
N GLU A 12 -11.56 18.27 -16.16
CA GLU A 12 -10.43 17.54 -16.76
C GLU A 12 -9.17 17.61 -15.89
N HIS A 13 -8.85 18.78 -15.33
CA HIS A 13 -7.73 18.92 -14.40
C HIS A 13 -7.96 18.12 -13.10
N ALA A 14 -9.20 18.08 -12.58
CA ALA A 14 -9.53 17.30 -11.40
C ALA A 14 -9.37 15.79 -11.65
N LEU A 15 -9.78 15.29 -12.82
CA LEU A 15 -9.65 13.87 -13.17
C LEU A 15 -8.18 13.47 -13.37
N SER A 16 -7.39 14.32 -14.02
CA SER A 16 -5.96 14.09 -14.20
C SER A 16 -5.21 14.05 -12.86
N ASP A 17 -5.57 14.94 -11.92
CA ASP A 17 -5.05 14.93 -10.56
C ASP A 17 -5.40 13.64 -9.81
N LEU A 18 -6.61 13.09 -10.02
CA LEU A 18 -7.05 11.82 -9.43
C LEU A 18 -6.28 10.62 -10.00
N VAL A 19 -6.01 10.61 -11.31
CA VAL A 19 -5.16 9.59 -11.96
C VAL A 19 -3.75 9.65 -11.39
N ALA A 20 -3.17 10.85 -11.29
CA ALA A 20 -1.85 11.06 -10.70
C ALA A 20 -1.80 10.59 -9.23
N SER A 21 -2.83 10.91 -8.44
CA SER A 21 -2.92 10.48 -7.04
C SER A 21 -3.02 8.94 -6.91
N ALA A 22 -3.81 8.28 -7.74
CA ALA A 22 -3.91 6.81 -7.72
C ALA A 22 -2.61 6.15 -8.19
N ALA A 23 -1.96 6.71 -9.21
CA ALA A 23 -0.65 6.25 -9.70
C ALA A 23 0.42 6.34 -8.61
N ASP A 24 0.46 7.48 -7.91
CA ASP A 24 1.41 7.75 -6.83
C ASP A 24 1.22 6.78 -5.66
N GLN A 25 -0.02 6.44 -5.31
CA GLN A 25 -0.32 5.44 -4.28
C GLN A 25 0.12 4.04 -4.71
N VAL A 26 -0.14 3.66 -5.96
CA VAL A 26 0.34 2.38 -6.51
C VAL A 26 1.87 2.31 -6.48
N ALA A 27 2.56 3.40 -6.83
CA ALA A 27 4.01 3.49 -6.76
C ALA A 27 4.52 3.36 -5.32
N TRP A 28 3.88 4.02 -4.34
CA TRP A 28 4.18 3.87 -2.91
C TRP A 28 4.13 2.42 -2.45
N ILE A 29 3.03 1.74 -2.76
CA ILE A 29 2.82 0.38 -2.29
C ILE A 29 3.79 -0.58 -3.01
N LYS A 30 4.06 -0.38 -4.30
CA LYS A 30 5.07 -1.17 -5.05
C LYS A 30 6.46 -1.04 -4.43
N GLU A 31 6.87 0.15 -4.03
CA GLU A 31 8.17 0.34 -3.39
C GLU A 31 8.21 -0.31 -1.99
N ASN A 32 7.14 -0.16 -1.21
CA ASN A 32 7.01 -0.87 0.07
C ASN A 32 7.06 -2.40 -0.08
N LEU A 33 6.44 -2.96 -1.13
CA LEU A 33 6.54 -4.38 -1.45
C LEU A 33 7.96 -4.79 -1.85
N SER A 34 8.67 -3.95 -2.60
CA SER A 34 10.08 -4.18 -2.93
C SER A 34 10.93 -4.21 -1.66
N PHE A 35 10.73 -3.26 -0.74
CA PHE A 35 11.42 -3.26 0.56
C PHE A 35 11.08 -4.50 1.38
N LEU A 36 9.81 -4.92 1.42
CA LEU A 36 9.39 -6.14 2.12
C LEU A 36 10.10 -7.40 1.60
N GLN A 37 10.42 -7.45 0.31
CA GLN A 37 11.09 -8.60 -0.33
C GLN A 37 12.61 -8.56 -0.21
N ASN A 38 13.20 -7.37 -0.16
CA ASN A 38 14.64 -7.18 -0.33
C ASN A 38 15.36 -6.66 0.93
N ASP A 39 14.63 -6.09 1.90
CA ASP A 39 15.17 -5.56 3.14
C ASP A 39 14.72 -6.43 4.35
N PRO A 40 15.64 -7.22 4.93
CA PRO A 40 15.36 -8.07 6.09
C PRO A 40 14.76 -7.33 7.29
N ALA A 41 15.17 -6.09 7.55
CA ALA A 41 14.65 -5.32 8.69
C ALA A 41 13.17 -4.97 8.48
N VAL A 42 12.78 -4.74 7.23
CA VAL A 42 11.39 -4.46 6.84
C VAL A 42 10.53 -5.68 6.97
N LEU A 43 11.03 -6.82 6.50
CA LEU A 43 10.34 -8.10 6.64
C LEU A 43 10.10 -8.41 8.11
N VAL A 44 11.13 -8.31 8.96
CA VAL A 44 11.03 -8.49 10.41
C VAL A 44 9.98 -7.57 11.01
N ALA A 45 10.05 -6.26 10.73
CA ALA A 45 9.11 -5.30 11.27
C ALA A 45 7.65 -5.58 10.85
N ALA A 46 7.42 -5.99 9.60
CA ALA A 46 6.10 -6.33 9.10
C ALA A 46 5.53 -7.61 9.75
N VAL A 47 6.35 -8.66 9.86
CA VAL A 47 5.98 -9.92 10.51
C VAL A 47 5.69 -9.70 11.99
N GLN A 48 6.54 -8.92 12.67
CA GLN A 48 6.38 -8.57 14.07
C GLN A 48 5.10 -7.74 14.30
N ALA A 49 4.84 -6.73 13.46
CA ALA A 49 3.62 -5.94 13.55
C ALA A 49 2.37 -6.81 13.38
N TRP A 50 2.41 -7.80 12.48
CA TRP A 50 1.31 -8.74 12.30
C TRP A 50 1.16 -9.69 13.49
N TRP A 51 2.27 -10.15 14.05
CA TRP A 51 2.32 -10.98 15.26
C TRP A 51 1.72 -10.27 16.48
N ASP A 52 2.12 -9.02 16.73
CA ASP A 52 1.69 -8.26 17.91
C ASP A 52 0.25 -7.74 17.82
N SER A 53 -0.36 -7.83 16.64
CA SER A 53 -1.72 -7.40 16.37
C SER A 53 -2.73 -8.56 16.24
N ARG A 54 -2.30 -9.78 16.56
CA ARG A 54 -3.19 -10.95 16.54
C ARG A 54 -4.36 -10.76 17.52
N PRO A 55 -5.59 -11.15 17.15
CA PRO A 55 -6.74 -11.10 18.05
C PRO A 55 -6.51 -11.80 19.40
N GLY A 56 -5.70 -12.86 19.43
CA GLY A 56 -5.36 -13.61 20.64
C GLY A 56 -4.66 -12.82 21.75
N VAL A 57 -3.96 -11.73 21.43
CA VAL A 57 -3.27 -10.90 22.43
C VAL A 57 -4.16 -9.79 23.01
N VAL A 58 -5.40 -9.67 22.51
CA VAL A 58 -6.44 -8.84 23.13
C VAL A 58 -6.99 -9.56 24.37
N ARG A 59 -7.19 -8.82 25.46
CA ARG A 59 -7.75 -9.35 26.72
C ARG A 59 -9.16 -9.89 26.47
N ASP A 60 -9.46 -11.08 27.00
CA ASP A 60 -10.84 -11.54 27.09
C ASP A 60 -11.56 -10.95 28.32
N ALA A 61 -12.80 -11.36 28.56
CA ALA A 61 -13.62 -10.88 29.67
C ALA A 61 -13.00 -11.15 31.06
N THR A 62 -12.06 -12.09 31.18
CA THR A 62 -11.33 -12.38 32.43
C THR A 62 -10.03 -11.61 32.54
N GLY A 63 -9.68 -10.80 31.52
CA GLY A 63 -8.40 -10.11 31.41
C GLY A 63 -7.29 -10.96 30.80
N TYR A 64 -7.57 -12.22 30.44
CA TYR A 64 -6.58 -13.16 29.95
C TYR A 64 -6.19 -12.89 28.49
N LYS A 65 -4.89 -12.95 28.21
CA LYS A 65 -4.28 -12.89 26.87
C LYS A 65 -3.69 -14.24 26.52
N TRP A 66 -3.70 -14.63 25.24
CA TRP A 66 -2.95 -15.80 24.80
C TRP A 66 -1.45 -15.61 25.06
N PRO A 67 -0.71 -16.69 25.36
CA PRO A 67 0.70 -16.57 25.66
C PRO A 67 1.48 -16.01 24.47
N ILE A 68 2.35 -15.02 24.70
CA ILE A 68 3.09 -14.34 23.65
C ILE A 68 4.29 -15.18 23.16
N TYR A 69 4.79 -16.08 24.01
CA TYR A 69 6.02 -16.87 23.81
C TYR A 69 5.85 -18.16 23.00
N THR A 70 4.66 -18.44 22.45
CA THR A 70 4.44 -19.63 21.59
C THR A 70 4.81 -19.28 20.16
N ASP A 71 5.54 -20.14 19.46
CA ASP A 71 5.83 -20.04 18.01
C ASP A 71 4.64 -20.42 17.10
N LYS A 72 3.54 -20.96 17.67
CA LYS A 72 2.40 -21.55 16.95
C LYS A 72 1.82 -20.72 15.81
N PHE A 73 1.83 -19.40 15.93
CA PHE A 73 1.15 -18.52 14.97
C PHE A 73 2.09 -17.92 13.93
N ILE A 74 3.39 -18.30 13.91
CA ILE A 74 4.42 -17.42 13.31
C ILE A 74 4.36 -17.51 11.80
N SER A 75 4.08 -18.71 11.28
CA SER A 75 3.74 -18.94 9.88
C SER A 75 2.55 -18.07 9.46
N SER A 76 1.49 -18.02 10.28
CA SER A 76 0.30 -17.22 9.96
C SER A 76 0.59 -15.73 9.97
N ALA A 77 1.43 -15.25 10.90
CA ALA A 77 1.85 -13.85 10.93
C ALA A 77 2.69 -13.48 9.70
N PHE A 78 3.62 -14.36 9.32
CA PHE A 78 4.42 -14.20 8.11
C PHE A 78 3.57 -14.16 6.85
N CYS A 79 2.67 -15.13 6.68
CA CYS A 79 1.74 -15.14 5.54
C CYS A 79 0.86 -13.90 5.51
N GLY A 80 0.30 -13.51 6.65
CA GLY A 80 -0.61 -12.37 6.75
C GLY A 80 0.05 -11.04 6.39
N ALA A 81 1.28 -10.80 6.87
CA ALA A 81 2.03 -9.59 6.54
C ALA A 81 2.27 -9.42 5.03
N ILE A 82 2.63 -10.50 4.35
CA ILE A 82 2.88 -10.50 2.90
C ILE A 82 1.57 -10.40 2.12
N HIS A 83 0.57 -11.19 2.50
CA HIS A 83 -0.73 -11.23 1.83
C HIS A 83 -1.44 -9.87 1.90
N GLU A 84 -1.47 -9.22 3.07
CA GLU A 84 -2.12 -7.91 3.20
C GLU A 84 -1.47 -6.84 2.33
N SER A 85 -0.13 -6.83 2.28
CA SER A 85 0.62 -5.87 1.46
C SER A 85 0.33 -6.07 -0.05
N LEU A 86 0.26 -7.33 -0.50
CA LEU A 86 -0.09 -7.65 -1.89
C LEU A 86 -1.55 -7.34 -2.21
N LYS A 87 -2.45 -7.54 -1.25
CA LYS A 87 -3.87 -7.23 -1.38
C LYS A 87 -4.08 -5.72 -1.55
N GLU A 88 -3.48 -4.91 -0.69
CA GLU A 88 -3.52 -3.44 -0.79
C GLU A 88 -3.05 -2.98 -2.18
N TRP A 89 -1.91 -3.50 -2.66
CA TRP A 89 -1.44 -3.18 -4.01
C TRP A 89 -2.45 -3.55 -5.10
N ALA A 90 -3.00 -4.76 -5.06
CA ALA A 90 -3.93 -5.24 -6.09
C ALA A 90 -5.21 -4.38 -6.18
N ILE A 91 -5.70 -3.94 -5.02
CA ILE A 91 -6.88 -3.08 -4.94
C ILE A 91 -6.57 -1.70 -5.52
N TRP A 92 -5.43 -1.10 -5.15
CA TRP A 92 -5.01 0.19 -5.70
C TRP A 92 -4.66 0.14 -7.17
N GLU A 93 -4.06 -0.95 -7.65
CA GLU A 93 -3.82 -1.17 -9.08
C GLU A 93 -5.16 -1.26 -9.84
N CYS A 94 -6.17 -1.92 -9.27
CA CYS A 94 -7.52 -1.95 -9.83
C CYS A 94 -8.15 -0.55 -9.90
N ILE A 95 -8.10 0.22 -8.79
CA ILE A 95 -8.59 1.60 -8.75
C ILE A 95 -7.89 2.43 -9.83
N PHE A 96 -6.56 2.45 -9.85
CA PHE A 96 -5.77 3.21 -10.80
C PHE A 96 -6.15 2.90 -12.24
N ARG A 97 -6.20 1.62 -12.63
CA ARG A 97 -6.52 1.23 -14.01
C ARG A 97 -7.97 1.54 -14.39
N LEU A 98 -8.91 1.47 -13.45
CA LEU A 98 -10.29 1.89 -13.67
C LEU A 98 -10.41 3.41 -13.85
N VAL A 99 -9.69 4.21 -13.06
CA VAL A 99 -9.68 5.68 -13.23
C VAL A 99 -9.05 6.07 -14.56
N GLN A 100 -7.93 5.44 -14.96
CA GLN A 100 -7.34 5.65 -16.29
C GLN A 100 -8.32 5.28 -17.41
N LEU A 101 -9.02 4.17 -17.27
CA LEU A 101 -10.03 3.77 -18.25
C LEU A 101 -11.20 4.78 -18.31
N PHE A 102 -11.59 5.36 -17.18
CA PHE A 102 -12.62 6.39 -17.10
C PHE A 102 -12.19 7.69 -17.79
N GLU A 103 -10.94 8.12 -17.58
CA GLU A 103 -10.35 9.31 -18.22
C GLU A 103 -10.24 9.13 -19.73
N ALA A 104 -9.75 7.98 -20.18
CA ALA A 104 -9.51 7.70 -21.60
C ALA A 104 -10.78 7.55 -22.46
N ASN A 105 -11.97 7.44 -21.86
CA ASN A 105 -13.21 7.13 -22.57
C ASN A 105 -14.30 8.16 -22.27
N ASN A 106 -15.00 8.64 -23.30
CA ASN A 106 -16.11 9.59 -23.17
C ASN A 106 -17.52 8.96 -23.29
N ASP A 107 -17.62 7.66 -23.56
CA ASP A 107 -18.92 6.98 -23.70
C ASP A 107 -19.66 6.90 -22.36
N ARG A 108 -20.89 7.41 -22.32
CA ARG A 108 -21.71 7.53 -21.10
C ARG A 108 -22.00 6.17 -20.46
N HIS A 109 -22.25 5.13 -21.25
CA HIS A 109 -22.58 3.80 -20.73
C HIS A 109 -21.33 3.14 -20.14
N LEU A 110 -20.20 3.26 -20.83
CA LEU A 110 -18.93 2.76 -20.32
C LEU A 110 -18.51 3.49 -19.03
N ARG A 111 -18.61 4.83 -19.00
CA ARG A 111 -18.32 5.63 -17.80
C ARG A 111 -19.21 5.24 -16.62
N SER A 112 -20.48 4.95 -16.85
CA SER A 112 -21.39 4.46 -15.81
C SER A 112 -20.97 3.08 -15.26
N LEU A 113 -20.63 2.13 -16.13
CA LEU A 113 -20.14 0.81 -15.72
C LEU A 113 -18.86 0.91 -14.88
N ILE A 114 -17.92 1.76 -15.30
CA ILE A 114 -16.66 2.01 -14.60
C ILE A 114 -16.93 2.66 -13.25
N SER A 115 -17.79 3.67 -13.19
CA SER A 115 -18.15 4.38 -11.94
C SER A 115 -18.73 3.45 -10.87
N HIS A 116 -19.58 2.50 -11.28
CA HIS A 116 -20.08 1.49 -10.34
C HIS A 116 -18.98 0.57 -9.82
N GLU A 117 -18.10 0.07 -10.70
CA GLU A 117 -17.02 -0.83 -10.26
C GLU A 117 -16.03 -0.08 -9.35
N LEU A 118 -15.69 1.16 -9.68
CA LEU A 118 -14.87 2.03 -8.85
C LEU A 118 -15.48 2.25 -7.46
N SER A 119 -16.79 2.49 -7.38
CA SER A 119 -17.47 2.64 -6.09
C SER A 119 -17.33 1.40 -5.22
N ASP A 120 -17.55 0.22 -5.81
CA ASP A 120 -17.45 -1.05 -5.09
C ASP A 120 -16.01 -1.32 -4.64
N VAL A 121 -15.01 -1.04 -5.48
CA VAL A 121 -13.60 -1.25 -5.17
C VAL A 121 -13.10 -0.23 -4.13
N CYS A 122 -13.47 1.05 -4.24
CA CYS A 122 -13.10 2.08 -3.26
C CYS A 122 -13.72 1.79 -1.89
N MET A 123 -15.00 1.39 -1.86
CA MET A 123 -15.65 1.00 -0.62
C MET A 123 -15.00 -0.27 -0.03
N MET A 124 -14.58 -1.21 -0.86
CA MET A 124 -13.83 -2.39 -0.39
C MET A 124 -12.49 -1.97 0.24
N GLU A 125 -11.75 -1.06 -0.40
CA GLU A 125 -10.49 -0.54 0.13
C GLU A 125 -10.68 0.21 1.45
N PHE A 126 -11.71 1.04 1.55
CA PHE A 126 -12.06 1.74 2.79
C PHE A 126 -12.30 0.74 3.93
N ARG A 127 -13.08 -0.32 3.69
CA ARG A 127 -13.35 -1.35 4.69
C ARG A 127 -12.11 -2.17 5.04
N ARG A 128 -11.24 -2.47 4.07
CA ARG A 128 -9.94 -3.12 4.31
C ARG A 128 -9.06 -2.24 5.21
N ALA A 129 -8.85 -0.98 4.85
CA ALA A 129 -8.02 -0.04 5.61
C ALA A 129 -8.59 0.21 7.02
N GLN A 130 -9.91 0.26 7.17
CA GLN A 130 -10.57 0.36 8.48
C GLN A 130 -10.34 -0.89 9.34
N ALA A 131 -10.49 -2.08 8.76
CA ALA A 131 -10.19 -3.33 9.47
C ALA A 131 -8.71 -3.43 9.85
N TYR A 132 -7.82 -2.94 8.97
CA TYR A 132 -6.39 -2.88 9.21
C TYR A 132 -6.04 -1.91 10.35
N LEU A 133 -6.67 -0.73 10.40
CA LEU A 133 -6.55 0.20 11.52
C LEU A 133 -7.02 -0.44 12.83
N LYS A 134 -8.24 -0.99 12.85
CA LYS A 134 -8.80 -1.67 14.04
C LYS A 134 -7.86 -2.77 14.55
N ARG A 135 -7.29 -3.57 13.64
CA ARG A 135 -6.35 -4.65 13.98
C ARG A 135 -5.16 -4.16 14.80
N HIS A 136 -4.59 -3.00 14.46
CA HIS A 136 -3.43 -2.46 15.16
C HIS A 136 -3.82 -1.67 16.42
N ILE A 137 -4.88 -0.86 16.35
CA ILE A 137 -5.35 -0.06 17.49
C ILE A 137 -5.82 -0.96 18.66
N GLN A 138 -6.47 -2.10 18.37
CA GLN A 138 -6.98 -3.00 19.41
C GLN A 138 -5.89 -3.67 20.26
N THR A 139 -4.63 -3.63 19.85
CA THR A 139 -3.48 -4.14 20.63
C THR A 139 -2.44 -3.07 20.97
N GLY A 140 -2.71 -1.81 20.64
CA GLY A 140 -1.89 -0.65 20.95
C GLY A 140 -2.67 0.41 21.71
N ALA A 141 -2.79 1.61 21.13
CA ALA A 141 -3.39 2.80 21.72
C ALA A 141 -4.81 2.56 22.25
N GLY A 142 -5.58 1.67 21.62
CA GLY A 142 -6.93 1.33 22.03
C GLY A 142 -7.07 0.05 22.85
N ALA A 143 -5.99 -0.59 23.30
CA ALA A 143 -6.03 -1.95 23.86
C ALA A 143 -7.02 -2.17 25.01
N GLU A 144 -7.35 -1.13 25.77
CA GLU A 144 -8.30 -1.19 26.89
C GLU A 144 -9.78 -1.07 26.45
N CYS A 145 -10.01 -0.63 25.21
CA CYS A 145 -11.33 -0.42 24.61
C CYS A 145 -11.82 -1.61 23.77
N PHE A 146 -11.10 -2.74 23.81
CA PHE A 146 -11.47 -3.95 23.09
C PHE A 146 -11.43 -5.17 23.99
N THR A 147 -12.30 -6.14 23.69
CA THR A 147 -12.35 -7.43 24.38
C THR A 147 -12.45 -8.55 23.36
N ARG A 148 -11.60 -9.57 23.52
CA ARG A 148 -11.67 -10.82 22.74
C ARG A 148 -12.87 -11.64 23.18
N VAL A 149 -13.66 -12.10 22.20
CA VAL A 149 -14.76 -13.04 22.40
C VAL A 149 -14.24 -14.44 22.08
N SER A 150 -14.01 -15.23 23.12
CA SER A 150 -13.32 -16.53 23.04
C SER A 150 -14.14 -17.63 22.37
N SER A 151 -15.47 -17.52 22.32
CA SER A 151 -16.38 -18.53 21.77
C SER A 151 -16.65 -18.39 20.27
N VAL A 152 -16.32 -17.25 19.66
CA VAL A 152 -16.69 -16.94 18.28
C VAL A 152 -15.44 -16.70 17.45
N GLN A 153 -15.30 -17.46 16.37
CA GLN A 153 -14.25 -17.30 15.37
C GLN A 153 -14.78 -16.66 14.09
N ASP A 154 -13.93 -15.90 13.40
CA ASP A 154 -14.22 -15.40 12.05
C ASP A 154 -14.07 -16.52 11.00
N SER A 155 -14.40 -16.22 9.74
CA SER A 155 -14.25 -17.14 8.60
C SER A 155 -12.80 -17.58 8.35
N ALA A 156 -11.82 -16.84 8.88
CA ALA A 156 -10.41 -17.16 8.82
C ALA A 156 -9.93 -17.99 10.06
N GLY A 157 -10.81 -18.28 11.01
CA GLY A 157 -10.52 -19.05 12.23
C GLY A 157 -9.87 -18.23 13.34
N ASN A 158 -9.85 -16.90 13.24
CA ASN A 158 -9.33 -16.03 14.28
C ASN A 158 -10.41 -15.77 15.34
N ALA A 159 -9.98 -15.57 16.59
CA ALA A 159 -10.89 -15.10 17.63
C ALA A 159 -11.48 -13.73 17.25
N THR A 160 -12.76 -13.52 17.51
CA THR A 160 -13.42 -12.23 17.27
C THR A 160 -13.11 -11.23 18.38
N VAL A 161 -13.08 -9.94 18.03
CA VAL A 161 -12.79 -8.84 18.96
C VAL A 161 -13.88 -7.78 18.83
N LYS A 162 -14.49 -7.45 19.96
CA LYS A 162 -15.51 -6.39 20.07
C LYS A 162 -14.94 -5.16 20.76
N MET A 163 -15.38 -3.98 20.32
CA MET A 163 -15.16 -2.74 21.06
C MET A 163 -16.13 -2.76 22.25
N ASN A 164 -15.64 -2.51 23.46
CA ASN A 164 -16.44 -2.54 24.70
C ASN A 164 -16.75 -1.13 25.25
N VAL A 165 -16.29 -0.08 24.56
CA VAL A 165 -16.51 1.32 24.91
C VAL A 165 -17.26 2.01 23.76
N ARG A 166 -18.16 2.93 24.10
CA ARG A 166 -18.76 3.85 23.13
C ARG A 166 -17.79 5.02 22.88
N PRO A 167 -17.31 5.25 21.66
CA PRO A 167 -16.31 6.30 21.41
C PRO A 167 -16.72 7.66 21.99
N GLU A 168 -18.01 8.02 21.94
CA GLU A 168 -18.57 9.30 22.42
C GLU A 168 -18.38 9.52 23.93
N SER A 169 -18.21 8.44 24.70
CA SER A 169 -17.90 8.56 26.14
C SER A 169 -16.50 9.11 26.42
N LEU A 170 -15.61 9.09 25.43
CA LEU A 170 -14.22 9.53 25.55
C LEU A 170 -13.99 10.96 25.07
N THR A 171 -15.01 11.67 24.59
CA THR A 171 -14.86 13.01 23.99
C THR A 171 -14.14 14.00 24.90
N ILE A 172 -14.34 13.92 26.22
CA ILE A 172 -13.68 14.80 27.20
C ILE A 172 -12.38 14.19 27.71
N VAL A 173 -12.38 12.89 28.04
CA VAL A 173 -11.27 12.23 28.75
C VAL A 173 -10.08 11.95 27.84
N SER A 174 -10.34 11.54 26.60
CA SER A 174 -9.30 11.26 25.61
C SER A 174 -9.85 11.53 24.21
N PRO A 175 -9.81 12.80 23.75
CA PRO A 175 -10.21 13.15 22.40
C PRO A 175 -9.45 12.36 21.32
N HIS A 176 -8.17 12.07 21.58
CA HIS A 176 -7.33 11.25 20.71
C HIS A 176 -7.92 9.84 20.52
N LEU A 177 -8.24 9.17 21.62
CA LEU A 177 -8.80 7.82 21.57
C LEU A 177 -10.24 7.82 21.05
N HIS A 178 -11.03 8.84 21.38
CA HIS A 178 -12.37 9.04 20.79
C HIS A 178 -12.30 9.02 19.25
N TYR A 179 -11.45 9.83 18.64
CA TYR A 179 -11.34 9.90 17.17
C TYR A 179 -10.81 8.59 16.56
N LEU A 180 -9.79 7.96 17.16
CA LEU A 180 -9.25 6.69 16.68
C LEU A 180 -10.28 5.55 16.75
N LEU A 181 -11.04 5.46 17.83
CA LEU A 181 -12.08 4.44 17.97
C LEU A 181 -13.26 4.71 17.04
N SER A 182 -13.66 5.97 16.83
CA SER A 182 -14.67 6.33 15.83
C SER A 182 -14.24 5.87 14.44
N LEU A 183 -12.97 6.02 14.07
CA LEU A 183 -12.45 5.50 12.78
C LEU A 183 -12.47 3.96 12.69
N CYS A 184 -12.30 3.26 13.82
CA CYS A 184 -12.33 1.80 13.91
C CYS A 184 -13.75 1.21 13.94
N HIS A 185 -14.77 2.04 14.11
CA HIS A 185 -16.15 1.58 14.24
C HIS A 185 -16.72 1.11 12.90
N GLN A 186 -17.38 -0.06 12.88
CA GLN A 186 -17.86 -0.68 11.64
C GLN A 186 -18.91 0.16 10.89
N ASP A 187 -19.65 1.00 11.62
CA ASP A 187 -20.72 1.82 11.04
C ASP A 187 -20.21 3.15 10.48
N THR A 188 -18.94 3.49 10.70
CA THR A 188 -18.35 4.74 10.20
C THR A 188 -18.31 4.74 8.68
N ALA A 189 -19.03 5.68 8.06
CA ALA A 189 -19.02 5.86 6.62
C ALA A 189 -17.78 6.67 6.19
N PRO A 190 -17.40 6.64 4.89
CA PRO A 190 -16.31 7.48 4.40
C PRO A 190 -16.52 8.97 4.68
N SER A 191 -17.76 9.47 4.64
CA SER A 191 -18.08 10.86 4.97
C SER A 191 -17.72 11.21 6.42
N ASP A 192 -18.11 10.36 7.37
CA ASP A 192 -17.84 10.59 8.80
C ASP A 192 -16.35 10.44 9.10
N ALA A 193 -15.67 9.51 8.42
CA ALA A 193 -14.24 9.32 8.54
C ALA A 193 -13.45 10.59 8.15
N ILE A 194 -13.93 11.39 7.19
CA ILE A 194 -13.31 12.69 6.86
C ILE A 194 -13.31 13.59 8.09
N ASP A 195 -14.45 13.75 8.75
CA ASP A 195 -14.57 14.62 9.91
C ASP A 195 -13.67 14.17 11.06
N TRP A 196 -13.61 12.87 11.32
CA TRP A 196 -12.72 12.31 12.35
C TRP A 196 -11.24 12.51 12.00
N LEU A 197 -10.85 12.31 10.75
CA LEU A 197 -9.48 12.54 10.28
C LEU A 197 -9.09 14.02 10.34
N THR A 198 -10.00 14.94 10.03
CA THR A 198 -9.76 16.38 10.14
C THR A 198 -9.56 16.81 11.59
N ARG A 199 -10.41 16.31 12.50
CA ARG A 199 -10.26 16.56 13.95
C ARG A 199 -8.96 15.97 14.50
N LEU A 200 -8.60 14.77 14.06
CA LEU A 200 -7.36 14.11 14.45
C LEU A 200 -6.12 14.83 13.91
N GLY A 201 -6.16 15.32 12.67
CA GLY A 201 -5.11 16.15 12.09
C GLY A 201 -4.89 17.43 12.89
N SER A 202 -5.96 18.15 13.19
CA SER A 202 -5.92 19.36 14.03
C SER A 202 -5.35 19.07 15.42
N LEU A 203 -5.70 17.92 16.01
CA LEU A 203 -5.16 17.50 17.30
C LEU A 203 -3.66 17.19 17.23
N TYR A 204 -3.18 16.57 16.15
CA TYR A 204 -1.76 16.28 15.96
C TYR A 204 -0.92 17.52 15.66
N GLU A 205 -1.50 18.55 15.03
CA GLU A 205 -0.85 19.85 14.88
C GLU A 205 -0.70 20.55 16.23
N ALA A 206 -1.74 20.52 17.06
CA ALA A 206 -1.71 21.12 18.40
C ALA A 206 -0.83 20.34 19.39
N ILE A 207 -0.83 19.01 19.30
CA ILE A 207 -0.15 18.10 20.24
C ILE A 207 0.54 16.96 19.45
N PRO A 208 1.75 17.22 18.91
CA PRO A 208 2.49 16.24 18.09
C PRO A 208 2.78 14.91 18.80
N SER A 209 2.92 14.93 20.13
CA SER A 209 3.20 13.74 20.94
C SER A 209 2.08 12.68 20.87
N HIS A 210 0.83 13.06 20.57
CA HIS A 210 -0.24 12.09 20.33
C HIS A 210 0.00 11.27 19.06
N ARG A 211 0.53 11.89 18.01
CA ARG A 211 0.92 11.18 16.78
C ARG A 211 2.12 10.28 17.04
N GLU A 212 3.15 10.83 17.67
CA GLU A 212 4.42 10.14 17.93
C GLU A 212 4.30 9.00 18.94
N GLY A 213 3.26 9.04 19.78
CA GLY A 213 2.91 7.97 20.72
C GLY A 213 2.26 6.74 20.06
N LEU A 214 1.86 6.82 18.79
CA LEU A 214 1.37 5.65 18.06
C LEU A 214 2.53 4.71 17.73
N LYS A 215 2.24 3.41 17.62
CA LYS A 215 3.18 2.48 16.99
C LYS A 215 3.26 2.79 15.50
N ALA A 216 4.41 2.50 14.88
CA ALA A 216 4.60 2.68 13.43
C ALA A 216 3.52 1.94 12.60
N SER A 217 3.06 0.78 13.06
CA SER A 217 1.98 0.02 12.42
C SER A 217 0.59 0.65 12.59
N GLU A 218 0.32 1.29 13.73
CA GLU A 218 -0.93 2.03 13.96
C GLU A 218 -0.98 3.29 13.08
N TYR A 219 0.13 4.03 13.01
CA TYR A 219 0.22 5.20 12.15
C TYR A 219 0.18 4.85 10.66
N GLY A 220 0.84 3.75 10.26
CA GLY A 220 0.77 3.23 8.90
C GLY A 220 -0.67 2.85 8.50
N ALA A 221 -1.39 2.14 9.37
CA ALA A 221 -2.78 1.78 9.12
C ALA A 221 -3.71 3.00 9.09
N LEU A 222 -3.49 3.98 9.97
CA LEU A 222 -4.21 5.26 9.96
C LEU A 222 -3.98 6.03 8.66
N SER A 223 -2.73 6.05 8.16
CA SER A 223 -2.37 6.71 6.91
C SER A 223 -3.02 6.04 5.69
N SER A 224 -3.10 4.71 5.67
CA SER A 224 -3.81 3.95 4.62
C SER A 224 -5.31 4.30 4.61
N LEU A 225 -5.97 4.31 5.78
CA LEU A 225 -7.37 4.72 5.89
C LEU A 225 -7.60 6.18 5.47
N ALA A 226 -6.69 7.08 5.89
CA ALA A 226 -6.76 8.49 5.50
C ALA A 226 -6.68 8.65 3.98
N PHE A 227 -5.77 7.91 3.34
CA PHE A 227 -5.57 7.99 1.89
C PHE A 227 -6.83 7.62 1.11
N ILE A 228 -7.42 6.44 1.36
CA ILE A 228 -8.64 6.01 0.65
C ILE A 228 -9.84 6.91 0.98
N THR A 229 -9.97 7.34 2.24
CA THR A 229 -11.09 8.20 2.66
C THR A 229 -11.11 9.50 1.87
N GLY A 230 -9.95 10.14 1.76
CA GLY A 230 -9.87 11.38 1.01
C GLY A 230 -9.80 11.19 -0.50
N PHE A 231 -9.30 10.06 -0.99
CA PHE A 231 -9.47 9.69 -2.39
C PHE A 231 -10.96 9.62 -2.75
N ILE A 232 -11.78 8.95 -1.93
CA ILE A 232 -13.25 8.90 -2.10
C ILE A 232 -13.86 10.32 -2.08
N LYS A 233 -13.43 11.18 -1.15
CA LYS A 233 -13.90 12.57 -1.03
C LYS A 233 -13.66 13.37 -2.32
N ASP A 234 -12.44 13.31 -2.86
CA ASP A 234 -12.07 14.06 -4.07
C ASP A 234 -12.68 13.43 -5.32
N PHE A 235 -12.82 12.10 -5.33
CA PHE A 235 -13.30 11.34 -6.47
C PHE A 235 -14.83 11.39 -6.66
N SER A 236 -15.60 11.31 -5.56
CA SER A 236 -17.07 11.25 -5.60
C SER A 236 -17.71 12.40 -6.39
N PRO A 237 -17.38 13.68 -6.16
CA PRO A 237 -17.95 14.79 -6.92
C PRO A 237 -17.40 14.88 -8.35
N ALA A 238 -16.15 14.47 -8.58
CA ALA A 238 -15.50 14.59 -9.89
C ALA A 238 -16.10 13.63 -10.95
N ILE A 239 -16.59 12.47 -10.53
CA ILE A 239 -17.05 11.43 -11.47
C ILE A 239 -18.49 10.94 -11.23
N GLY A 240 -19.17 11.44 -10.18
CA GLY A 240 -20.52 11.02 -9.83
C GLY A 240 -20.60 9.56 -9.40
N LEU A 241 -19.80 9.20 -8.38
CA LEU A 241 -19.78 7.85 -7.82
C LEU A 241 -21.20 7.36 -7.53
N GLN A 242 -21.52 6.20 -8.09
CA GLN A 242 -22.80 5.53 -7.81
C GLN A 242 -22.74 4.84 -6.46
N PRO A 243 -23.86 4.66 -5.74
CA PRO A 243 -23.84 3.90 -4.50
C PRO A 243 -23.32 2.48 -4.75
N PRO A 244 -22.48 1.94 -3.83
CA PRO A 244 -21.98 0.59 -3.96
C PRO A 244 -23.16 -0.40 -3.90
N ASN A 245 -23.09 -1.45 -4.71
CA ASN A 245 -24.15 -2.47 -4.73
C ASN A 245 -23.66 -3.72 -3.97
N PRO A 246 -24.20 -4.01 -2.77
CA PRO A 246 -23.72 -5.10 -1.92
C PRO A 246 -23.93 -6.49 -2.54
N ASN A 247 -24.87 -6.64 -3.48
CA ASN A 247 -25.17 -7.92 -4.15
C ASN A 247 -24.37 -8.11 -5.44
N ARG A 248 -23.60 -7.09 -5.86
CA ARG A 248 -22.83 -7.06 -7.11
C ARG A 248 -21.58 -7.93 -6.93
N ARG A 249 -21.66 -9.19 -7.36
CA ARG A 249 -20.53 -10.10 -7.51
C ARG A 249 -19.54 -9.62 -8.57
N GLY A 250 -18.59 -8.79 -8.16
CA GLY A 250 -17.52 -8.22 -8.99
C GLY A 250 -16.13 -8.61 -8.51
N PHE A 251 -15.16 -7.70 -8.71
CA PHE A 251 -13.78 -7.85 -8.22
C PHE A 251 -13.73 -8.21 -6.72
N ARG A 252 -14.55 -7.53 -5.90
CA ARG A 252 -14.71 -7.76 -4.45
C ARG A 252 -14.90 -9.24 -4.09
N SER A 253 -15.91 -9.88 -4.66
CA SER A 253 -16.28 -11.26 -4.32
C SER A 253 -15.17 -12.27 -4.65
N ARG A 254 -14.33 -11.97 -5.64
CA ARG A 254 -13.19 -12.83 -6.02
C ARG A 254 -11.98 -12.61 -5.15
N VAL A 255 -11.73 -11.36 -4.74
CA VAL A 255 -10.73 -11.06 -3.72
C VAL A 255 -11.09 -11.78 -2.42
N GLU A 256 -12.35 -11.72 -1.98
CA GLU A 256 -12.83 -12.45 -0.80
C GLU A 256 -12.64 -13.98 -0.93
N LYS A 257 -12.92 -14.54 -2.11
CA LYS A 257 -12.68 -15.97 -2.38
C LYS A 257 -11.19 -16.32 -2.30
N LEU A 258 -10.33 -15.48 -2.88
CA LEU A 258 -8.88 -15.65 -2.82
C LEU A 258 -8.36 -15.52 -1.38
N ASP A 259 -8.89 -14.59 -0.59
CA ASP A 259 -8.55 -14.42 0.82
C ASP A 259 -8.87 -15.68 1.64
N VAL A 260 -10.06 -16.27 1.44
CA VAL A 260 -10.44 -17.52 2.11
C VAL A 260 -9.49 -18.66 1.73
N GLN A 261 -9.09 -18.75 0.46
CA GLN A 261 -8.12 -19.74 -0.01
C GLN A 261 -6.75 -19.53 0.66
N LEU A 262 -6.21 -18.30 0.63
CA LEU A 262 -4.92 -17.93 1.20
C LEU A 262 -4.88 -18.17 2.72
N ALA A 263 -5.94 -17.79 3.43
CA ALA A 263 -6.08 -18.07 4.87
C ALA A 263 -6.08 -19.59 5.14
N GLY A 264 -6.78 -20.37 4.32
CA GLY A 264 -6.80 -21.84 4.42
C GLY A 264 -5.43 -22.47 4.20
N MET A 265 -4.63 -21.94 3.29
CA MET A 265 -3.27 -22.40 3.02
C MET A 265 -2.29 -21.99 4.12
N GLY A 266 -2.39 -20.77 4.63
CA GLY A 266 -1.56 -20.28 5.74
C GLY A 266 -1.70 -21.13 7.01
N ARG A 267 -2.87 -21.72 7.26
CA ARG A 267 -3.09 -22.66 8.39
C ARG A 267 -2.39 -24.02 8.21
N LYS A 268 -2.09 -24.41 6.98
CA LYS A 268 -1.41 -25.69 6.66
C LYS A 268 0.10 -25.56 6.60
N LEU A 269 0.60 -24.33 6.47
CA LEU A 269 2.03 -24.04 6.35
C LEU A 269 2.70 -23.98 7.73
N ASP A 270 3.64 -24.88 7.96
CA ASP A 270 4.51 -24.84 9.13
C ASP A 270 5.91 -24.36 8.75
N MET A 271 6.26 -23.14 9.18
CA MET A 271 7.57 -22.54 8.98
C MET A 271 8.25 -22.19 10.30
N ARG A 272 7.81 -22.78 11.42
CA ARG A 272 8.35 -22.44 12.76
C ARG A 272 9.87 -22.60 12.84
N ALA A 273 10.40 -23.68 12.30
CA ALA A 273 11.85 -23.96 12.24
C ALA A 273 12.66 -22.92 11.44
N ILE A 274 12.00 -22.15 10.56
CA ILE A 274 12.63 -21.14 9.70
C ILE A 274 12.48 -19.74 10.31
N LEU A 275 11.29 -19.47 10.85
CA LEU A 275 10.87 -18.13 11.27
C LEU A 275 11.13 -17.82 12.74
N TRP A 276 11.33 -18.82 13.60
CA TRP A 276 11.52 -18.61 15.03
C TRP A 276 13.01 -18.62 15.43
N PRO A 277 13.50 -17.64 16.20
CA PRO A 277 12.81 -16.39 16.60
C PRO A 277 12.70 -15.39 15.42
N ILE A 278 11.75 -14.45 15.44
CA ILE A 278 11.47 -13.54 14.29
C ILE A 278 12.73 -12.77 13.87
N GLU A 279 13.57 -12.40 14.84
CA GLU A 279 14.82 -11.65 14.67
C GLU A 279 15.83 -12.39 13.80
N ASP A 280 15.74 -13.71 13.68
CA ASP A 280 16.63 -14.47 12.79
C ASP A 280 16.42 -14.12 11.31
N LEU A 281 15.25 -13.58 10.96
CA LEU A 281 15.00 -13.05 9.61
C LEU A 281 15.82 -11.80 9.30
N LEU A 282 16.48 -11.14 10.28
CA LEU A 282 17.44 -10.06 9.99
C LEU A 282 18.63 -10.55 9.14
N LYS A 283 18.91 -11.86 9.14
CA LYS A 283 19.95 -12.46 8.28
C LYS A 283 19.40 -12.56 6.84
N PRO A 284 20.02 -11.90 5.83
CA PRO A 284 19.49 -11.88 4.47
C PRO A 284 19.24 -13.26 3.86
N GLN A 285 20.10 -14.23 4.17
CA GLN A 285 19.97 -15.62 3.72
C GLN A 285 18.75 -16.33 4.32
N LYS A 286 18.41 -16.05 5.58
CA LYS A 286 17.23 -16.62 6.23
C LYS A 286 15.95 -15.95 5.72
N ALA A 287 15.96 -14.63 5.56
CA ALA A 287 14.84 -13.90 4.94
C ALA A 287 14.53 -14.42 3.54
N SER A 288 15.54 -14.52 2.66
CA SER A 288 15.36 -14.99 1.30
C SER A 288 14.92 -16.45 1.25
N PHE A 289 15.46 -17.31 2.12
CA PHE A 289 15.02 -18.70 2.25
C PHE A 289 13.55 -18.79 2.68
N ALA A 290 13.13 -18.04 3.71
CA ALA A 290 11.74 -18.01 4.17
C ALA A 290 10.77 -17.54 3.07
N LEU A 291 11.09 -16.43 2.39
CA LEU A 291 10.30 -15.92 1.26
C LEU A 291 10.23 -16.95 0.12
N GLY A 292 11.33 -17.63 -0.19
CA GLY A 292 11.40 -18.68 -1.19
C GLY A 292 10.55 -19.90 -0.82
N THR A 293 10.63 -20.37 0.44
CA THR A 293 9.80 -21.47 0.95
C THR A 293 8.32 -21.13 0.82
N PHE A 294 7.91 -19.92 1.23
CA PHE A 294 6.53 -19.49 1.13
C PHE A 294 6.05 -19.39 -0.33
N LYS A 295 6.86 -18.79 -1.21
CA LYS A 295 6.57 -18.71 -2.65
C LYS A 295 6.36 -20.10 -3.26
N ASN A 296 7.26 -21.04 -2.99
CA ASN A 296 7.17 -22.40 -3.51
C ASN A 296 5.94 -23.15 -2.98
N PHE A 297 5.61 -22.97 -1.69
CA PHE A 297 4.41 -23.56 -1.10
C PHE A 297 3.13 -23.04 -1.77
N VAL A 298 3.02 -21.73 -1.98
CA VAL A 298 1.88 -21.13 -2.68
C VAL A 298 1.80 -21.65 -4.11
N GLN A 299 2.91 -21.67 -4.84
CA GLN A 299 2.98 -22.19 -6.21
C GLN A 299 2.49 -23.64 -6.28
N ALA A 300 2.90 -24.49 -5.33
CA ALA A 300 2.46 -25.89 -5.28
C ALA A 300 0.97 -26.04 -4.97
N CYS A 301 0.38 -25.14 -4.18
CA CYS A 301 -1.03 -25.21 -3.80
C CYS A 301 -1.97 -24.59 -4.84
N MET A 302 -1.54 -23.53 -5.52
CA MET A 302 -2.38 -22.73 -6.42
C MET A 302 -2.03 -22.88 -7.91
N GLY A 303 -0.88 -23.47 -8.22
CA GLY A 303 -0.30 -23.50 -9.58
C GLY A 303 0.27 -22.15 -10.05
N LYS A 304 0.21 -21.11 -9.22
CA LYS A 304 0.64 -19.74 -9.52
C LYS A 304 0.98 -18.97 -8.24
N GLY A 305 1.68 -17.84 -8.39
CA GLY A 305 2.01 -16.97 -7.25
C GLY A 305 0.82 -16.15 -6.73
N ILE A 306 0.95 -15.61 -5.51
CA ILE A 306 -0.07 -14.69 -4.93
C ILE A 306 -0.21 -13.44 -5.81
N ARG A 307 0.93 -12.82 -6.19
CA ARG A 307 0.94 -11.61 -7.02
C ARG A 307 0.25 -11.86 -8.37
N GLU A 308 0.62 -12.94 -9.04
CA GLU A 308 0.02 -13.36 -10.31
C GLU A 308 -1.49 -13.63 -10.17
N SER A 309 -1.92 -14.22 -9.04
CA SER A 309 -3.35 -14.42 -8.76
C SER A 309 -4.09 -13.09 -8.68
N TYR A 310 -3.52 -12.09 -8.01
CA TYR A 310 -4.09 -10.74 -7.96
C TYR A 310 -4.06 -10.01 -9.31
N ASP A 311 -2.94 -10.08 -10.05
CA ASP A 311 -2.84 -9.53 -11.41
C ASP A 311 -3.95 -10.06 -12.31
N ASN A 312 -4.21 -11.36 -12.23
CA ASN A 312 -5.31 -11.99 -12.96
C ASN A 312 -6.68 -11.44 -12.56
N LEU A 313 -6.93 -11.20 -11.26
CA LEU A 313 -8.18 -10.59 -10.80
C LEU A 313 -8.34 -9.15 -11.31
N VAL A 314 -7.26 -8.35 -11.29
CA VAL A 314 -7.27 -6.97 -11.80
C VAL A 314 -7.57 -6.97 -13.30
N ASN A 315 -6.89 -7.80 -14.08
CA ASN A 315 -7.12 -7.90 -15.52
C ASN A 315 -8.54 -8.39 -15.84
N GLN A 316 -9.05 -9.39 -15.12
CA GLN A 316 -10.43 -9.88 -15.28
C GLN A 316 -11.46 -8.80 -14.97
N CYS A 317 -11.22 -7.95 -13.95
CA CYS A 317 -12.08 -6.82 -13.63
C CYS A 317 -12.23 -5.89 -14.84
N LEU A 318 -11.11 -5.48 -15.45
CA LEU A 318 -11.10 -4.60 -16.62
C LEU A 318 -11.75 -5.26 -17.84
N SER A 319 -11.40 -6.51 -18.14
CA SER A 319 -12.00 -7.26 -19.25
C SER A 319 -13.52 -7.39 -19.09
N ASN A 320 -14.02 -7.59 -17.87
CA ASN A 320 -15.46 -7.72 -17.64
C ASN A 320 -16.22 -6.41 -17.82
N VAL A 321 -15.63 -5.27 -17.43
CA VAL A 321 -16.20 -3.96 -17.74
C VAL A 321 -16.33 -3.77 -19.25
N GLN A 322 -15.28 -4.11 -19.99
CA GLN A 322 -15.23 -3.94 -21.44
C GLN A 322 -16.18 -4.89 -22.18
N THR A 323 -16.24 -6.16 -21.76
CA THR A 323 -17.18 -7.15 -22.31
C THR A 323 -18.63 -6.70 -22.10
N LYS A 324 -19.00 -6.25 -20.90
CA LYS A 324 -20.36 -5.72 -20.62
C LYS A 324 -20.72 -4.53 -21.50
N TYR A 325 -19.76 -3.64 -21.73
CA TYR A 325 -19.96 -2.50 -22.61
C TYR A 325 -20.21 -2.94 -24.07
N LEU A 326 -19.46 -3.92 -24.56
CA LEU A 326 -19.69 -4.49 -25.89
C LEU A 326 -21.06 -5.18 -26.00
N GLU A 327 -21.50 -5.89 -24.96
CA GLU A 327 -22.82 -6.50 -24.87
C GLU A 327 -23.93 -5.45 -24.91
N LEU A 328 -23.81 -4.37 -24.12
CA LEU A 328 -24.76 -3.25 -24.16
C LEU A 328 -24.86 -2.62 -25.56
N LYS A 329 -23.75 -2.55 -26.31
CA LYS A 329 -23.74 -2.02 -27.67
C LYS A 329 -24.33 -2.97 -28.72
N ARG A 330 -24.42 -4.27 -28.44
CA ARG A 330 -24.97 -5.28 -29.37
C ARG A 330 -26.50 -5.38 -29.33
N GLY A 331 -27.17 -4.65 -28.43
CA GLY A 331 -28.63 -4.76 -28.24
C GLY A 331 -29.03 -5.96 -27.37
N PRO A 332 -30.33 -6.13 -27.04
CA PRO A 332 -30.76 -7.12 -26.06
C PRO A 332 -30.61 -8.54 -26.62
N SER A 333 -29.54 -9.25 -26.22
CA SER A 333 -29.56 -10.72 -26.29
C SER A 333 -30.29 -11.23 -25.05
N THR A 334 -31.41 -11.91 -25.25
CA THR A 334 -32.03 -12.77 -24.24
C THR A 334 -31.08 -13.92 -23.91
N ASP A 335 -30.08 -13.71 -23.06
CA ASP A 335 -29.74 -14.68 -22.02
C ASP A 335 -28.62 -14.24 -21.06
N LEU A 336 -28.86 -14.58 -19.79
CA LEU A 336 -27.96 -14.64 -18.64
C LEU A 336 -27.78 -13.36 -17.81
N THR A 337 -28.31 -13.45 -16.60
CA THR A 337 -28.15 -12.52 -15.48
C THR A 337 -26.68 -12.30 -15.12
N TYR A 338 -26.42 -11.15 -14.50
CA TYR A 338 -25.15 -10.65 -13.94
C TYR A 338 -24.25 -11.73 -13.30
N ASP A 339 -24.83 -12.80 -12.77
CA ASP A 339 -24.19 -13.86 -12.01
C ASP A 339 -23.64 -15.05 -12.84
N SER A 340 -24.18 -15.32 -14.03
CA SER A 340 -23.89 -16.59 -14.71
C SER A 340 -22.50 -16.65 -15.36
N ARG A 341 -21.95 -15.50 -15.80
CA ARG A 341 -20.69 -15.46 -16.58
C ARG A 341 -19.43 -15.36 -15.73
N TRP A 342 -19.54 -14.95 -14.46
CA TRP A 342 -18.44 -15.08 -13.51
C TRP A 342 -18.21 -16.53 -13.07
N ASN A 343 -19.09 -17.48 -13.36
CA ASN A 343 -18.94 -18.88 -12.94
C ASN A 343 -18.14 -19.76 -13.92
N SER A 344 -17.96 -19.32 -15.17
CA SER A 344 -17.36 -20.15 -16.23
C SER A 344 -15.83 -20.25 -16.21
N ALA A 345 -15.16 -19.56 -15.28
CA ALA A 345 -13.71 -19.66 -15.08
C ALA A 345 -13.41 -20.26 -13.70
N GLN A 346 -13.45 -21.58 -13.59
CA GLN A 346 -12.95 -22.33 -12.43
C GLN A 346 -11.70 -23.11 -12.83
N ASP A 347 -10.59 -22.85 -12.14
CA ASP A 347 -9.46 -23.76 -12.08
C ASP A 347 -9.66 -24.74 -10.91
N SER A 348 -9.51 -26.02 -11.22
CA SER A 348 -9.61 -27.18 -10.33
C SER A 348 -8.55 -27.14 -9.22
N ILE A 349 -8.96 -27.42 -7.99
CA ILE A 349 -8.09 -27.48 -6.81
C ILE A 349 -7.38 -28.84 -6.77
N SER A 350 -6.04 -28.84 -6.76
CA SER A 350 -5.24 -30.01 -6.38
C SER A 350 -4.85 -29.93 -4.90
N GLN A 351 -4.87 -31.07 -4.21
CA GLN A 351 -4.58 -31.15 -2.78
C GLN A 351 -3.12 -30.76 -2.47
N ALA A 352 -2.94 -29.96 -1.41
CA ALA A 352 -1.64 -29.48 -0.95
C ALA A 352 -0.71 -30.65 -0.51
N PRO A 353 0.56 -30.70 -0.95
CA PRO A 353 1.52 -31.67 -0.46
C PRO A 353 2.04 -31.29 0.94
N LYS A 354 2.26 -32.31 1.79
CA LYS A 354 2.95 -32.16 3.08
C LYS A 354 4.44 -31.95 2.82
N ALA A 355 4.95 -30.74 3.03
CA ALA A 355 6.38 -30.49 2.96
C ALA A 355 7.07 -31.02 4.24
N ALA A 356 7.76 -32.15 4.13
CA ALA A 356 8.73 -32.59 5.14
C ALA A 356 10.08 -31.92 4.83
N LEU A 357 10.57 -31.10 5.75
CA LEU A 357 11.88 -30.46 5.68
C LEU A 357 12.97 -31.52 5.87
N ALA A 358 13.74 -31.80 4.81
CA ALA A 358 14.99 -32.57 4.90
C ALA A 358 16.18 -31.60 4.92
N GLU A 359 16.99 -31.67 5.98
CA GLU A 359 18.25 -30.93 6.11
C GLU A 359 19.33 -31.48 5.16
N PRO A 360 20.10 -30.66 4.43
CA PRO A 360 21.31 -31.13 3.77
C PRO A 360 22.52 -30.98 4.70
N LYS A 361 23.10 -32.12 5.11
CA LYS A 361 24.46 -32.21 5.67
C LYS A 361 25.49 -31.87 4.59
N GLN A 362 26.25 -30.80 4.83
CA GLN A 362 27.38 -30.38 4.01
C GLN A 362 28.60 -31.29 4.31
N LYS A 363 29.16 -31.95 3.28
CA LYS A 363 30.51 -32.53 3.33
C LYS A 363 31.37 -31.89 2.25
N GLN A 364 32.34 -31.09 2.67
CA GLN A 364 33.46 -30.66 1.84
C GLN A 364 34.35 -31.86 1.48
N ARG A 365 34.89 -31.87 0.26
CA ARG A 365 36.25 -32.37 -0.01
C ARG A 365 36.88 -31.65 -1.20
N THR A 366 38.07 -31.16 -0.93
CA THR A 366 39.04 -30.40 -1.74
C THR A 366 39.81 -31.30 -2.69
N ARG A 367 40.14 -30.85 -3.91
CA ARG A 367 41.44 -31.11 -4.57
C ARG A 367 41.69 -30.17 -5.78
N ALA A 368 42.91 -29.64 -5.87
CA ALA A 368 43.44 -28.71 -6.88
C ALA A 368 44.06 -29.47 -8.10
N ALA A 369 43.85 -28.96 -9.34
CA ALA A 369 44.79 -28.30 -10.30
C ALA A 369 45.56 -29.27 -11.25
N PRO A 370 46.19 -28.87 -12.40
CA PRO A 370 46.30 -27.56 -13.11
C PRO A 370 46.21 -27.61 -14.70
N THR A 371 46.48 -26.44 -15.33
CA THR A 371 47.03 -26.15 -16.70
C THR A 371 46.12 -26.36 -17.93
N ASP A 372 46.06 -25.53 -18.99
CA ASP A 372 47.02 -24.61 -19.64
C ASP A 372 46.31 -23.42 -20.34
N SER A 373 47.04 -22.31 -20.49
CA SER A 373 46.72 -21.21 -21.43
C SER A 373 47.34 -21.48 -22.82
N PRO A 374 46.92 -20.74 -23.87
CA PRO A 374 47.82 -19.69 -24.35
C PRO A 374 47.15 -18.37 -24.76
N GLU A 375 47.97 -17.32 -24.69
CA GLU A 375 47.75 -15.91 -25.02
C GLU A 375 47.35 -15.63 -26.47
N ALA A 376 46.64 -14.51 -26.68
CA ALA A 376 46.87 -13.63 -27.83
C ALA A 376 46.57 -12.17 -27.44
N GLY A 377 47.53 -11.28 -27.75
CA GLY A 377 47.54 -9.85 -27.44
C GLY A 377 46.65 -8.96 -28.34
N PRO A 378 46.83 -7.63 -28.26
CA PRO A 378 45.72 -6.66 -28.28
C PRO A 378 45.40 -6.09 -29.65
N ALA A 379 44.14 -5.72 -29.88
CA ALA A 379 43.71 -4.90 -31.00
C ALA A 379 42.84 -3.73 -30.53
N ALA A 380 43.18 -2.55 -31.06
CA ALA A 380 42.68 -1.24 -30.68
C ALA A 380 41.28 -0.92 -31.24
N ASN A 381 40.58 -0.06 -30.50
CA ASN A 381 39.61 0.97 -30.90
C ASN A 381 38.72 0.71 -32.13
N GLN A 382 37.40 0.55 -31.88
CA GLN A 382 36.38 1.37 -32.55
C GLN A 382 35.31 1.76 -31.51
N GLN A 383 35.30 3.04 -31.17
CA GLN A 383 34.21 3.70 -30.44
C GLN A 383 33.06 3.91 -31.43
N GLU A 384 32.00 3.11 -31.29
CA GLU A 384 30.69 3.49 -31.81
C GLU A 384 30.12 4.58 -30.91
N ALA A 385 29.97 5.77 -31.50
CA ALA A 385 29.31 6.90 -30.88
C ALA A 385 27.85 6.52 -30.58
N VAL A 386 27.59 6.16 -29.33
CA VAL A 386 26.23 6.13 -28.79
C VAL A 386 25.73 7.57 -28.79
N THR A 387 24.86 7.87 -29.73
CA THR A 387 24.05 9.08 -29.74
C THR A 387 23.22 9.12 -28.47
N THR A 388 23.74 9.84 -27.49
CA THR A 388 23.03 10.24 -26.28
C THR A 388 21.66 10.81 -26.71
N PRO A 389 20.52 10.33 -26.17
CA PRO A 389 19.27 11.04 -26.34
C PRO A 389 19.44 12.48 -25.81
N PRO A 390 18.73 13.48 -26.34
CA PRO A 390 18.90 14.86 -25.92
C PRO A 390 18.69 14.92 -24.40
N ARG A 391 19.76 15.27 -23.68
CA ARG A 391 19.70 15.56 -22.24
C ARG A 391 18.74 16.73 -22.10
N VAL A 392 17.55 16.46 -21.58
CA VAL A 392 16.68 17.51 -21.04
C VAL A 392 17.58 18.33 -20.12
N GLN A 393 17.80 19.61 -20.43
CA GLN A 393 18.63 20.47 -19.60
C GLN A 393 18.03 20.44 -18.19
N SER A 394 18.75 19.82 -17.24
CA SER A 394 18.33 19.76 -15.84
C SER A 394 18.20 21.19 -15.35
N GLU A 395 16.98 21.58 -15.00
CA GLU A 395 16.68 22.88 -14.40
C GLU A 395 17.50 23.01 -13.11
N VAL A 396 18.36 24.03 -13.03
CA VAL A 396 19.20 24.28 -11.84
C VAL A 396 18.53 25.34 -10.99
N PHE A 397 18.15 24.99 -9.77
CA PHE A 397 17.54 25.92 -8.81
C PHE A 397 18.59 26.57 -7.93
N ARG A 398 18.61 27.90 -7.90
CA ARG A 398 19.38 28.67 -6.92
C ARG A 398 18.59 28.83 -5.64
N VAL A 399 19.06 28.19 -4.58
CA VAL A 399 18.35 28.05 -3.30
C VAL A 399 19.20 28.51 -2.11
N SER A 400 18.56 28.73 -0.99
CA SER A 400 19.20 29.00 0.30
C SER A 400 20.09 27.84 0.75
N ARG A 401 21.03 28.12 1.66
CA ARG A 401 21.90 27.10 2.26
C ARG A 401 21.08 25.99 2.94
N SER A 402 20.03 26.35 3.69
CA SER A 402 19.16 25.39 4.38
C SER A 402 18.44 24.46 3.38
N THR A 403 17.91 25.01 2.29
CA THR A 403 17.24 24.22 1.26
C THR A 403 18.22 23.31 0.51
N LEU A 404 19.43 23.79 0.25
CA LEU A 404 20.49 22.98 -0.32
C LEU A 404 20.87 21.80 0.59
N GLU A 405 20.99 22.03 1.90
CA GLU A 405 21.29 20.99 2.90
C GLU A 405 20.18 19.92 2.96
N VAL A 406 18.91 20.35 2.93
CA VAL A 406 17.74 19.45 2.90
C VAL A 406 17.81 18.51 1.70
N PHE A 407 17.95 19.04 0.48
CA PHE A 407 17.99 18.21 -0.72
C PHE A 407 19.28 17.40 -0.83
N SER A 408 20.42 17.95 -0.39
CA SER A 408 21.69 17.22 -0.33
C SER A 408 21.58 16.00 0.57
N SER A 409 20.97 16.16 1.75
CA SER A 409 20.69 15.04 2.66
C SER A 409 19.68 14.08 2.05
N LEU A 410 18.56 14.57 1.51
CA LEU A 410 17.49 13.75 0.92
C LEU A 410 18.00 12.83 -0.20
N PHE A 411 18.80 13.37 -1.13
CA PHE A 411 19.39 12.63 -2.25
C PHE A 411 20.70 11.93 -1.90
N ASP A 412 21.20 12.05 -0.66
CA ASP A 412 22.33 11.28 -0.21
C ASP A 412 21.90 9.90 0.30
N HIS A 413 22.25 8.89 -0.49
CA HIS A 413 21.96 7.49 -0.20
C HIS A 413 23.00 6.83 0.71
N SER A 414 23.99 7.59 1.20
CA SER A 414 24.93 7.08 2.19
C SER A 414 24.23 6.81 3.52
N GLU A 415 24.65 5.75 4.23
CA GLU A 415 24.14 5.45 5.58
C GLU A 415 24.56 6.52 6.61
N ALA A 416 25.49 7.41 6.26
CA ALA A 416 25.88 8.57 7.06
C ALA A 416 24.96 9.78 6.86
N SER A 417 24.04 9.74 5.90
CA SER A 417 23.13 10.83 5.60
C SER A 417 22.07 10.99 6.69
N GLY A 418 22.20 12.05 7.49
CA GLY A 418 21.34 12.31 8.65
C GLY A 418 19.85 12.51 8.31
N PRO A 419 18.95 12.53 9.31
CA PRO A 419 17.53 12.79 9.11
C PRO A 419 17.25 14.11 8.40
N VAL A 420 16.10 14.16 7.70
CA VAL A 420 15.52 15.41 7.20
C VAL A 420 14.25 15.70 7.99
N ASN A 421 14.14 16.83 8.68
CA ASN A 421 12.87 17.18 9.33
C ASN A 421 11.81 17.50 8.28
N TRP A 422 10.57 17.10 8.55
CA TRP A 422 9.42 17.39 7.71
C TRP A 422 9.18 18.89 7.52
N SER A 423 9.37 19.70 8.57
CA SER A 423 9.29 21.17 8.50
C SER A 423 10.32 21.77 7.54
N ASP A 424 11.53 21.22 7.54
CA ASP A 424 12.63 21.72 6.72
C ASP A 424 12.39 21.33 5.26
N PHE A 425 11.91 20.11 5.02
CA PHE A 425 11.48 19.65 3.70
C PHE A 425 10.32 20.49 3.14
N THR A 426 9.28 20.72 3.93
CA THR A 426 8.13 21.53 3.49
C THR A 426 8.54 22.98 3.21
N SER A 427 9.39 23.57 4.05
CA SER A 427 9.95 24.92 3.82
C SER A 427 10.79 24.98 2.54
N ALA A 428 11.61 23.97 2.28
CA ALA A 428 12.39 23.84 1.06
C ALA A 428 11.50 23.75 -0.20
N MET A 429 10.40 23.00 -0.14
CA MET A 429 9.44 22.91 -1.24
C MET A 429 8.72 24.26 -1.46
N VAL A 430 8.36 24.98 -0.40
CA VAL A 430 7.76 26.33 -0.49
C VAL A 430 8.74 27.34 -1.10
N GLU A 431 10.03 27.28 -0.77
CA GLU A 431 11.06 28.14 -1.39
C GLU A 431 11.13 27.93 -2.91
N LEU A 432 10.92 26.70 -3.37
CA LEU A 432 10.82 26.36 -4.81
C LEU A 432 9.48 26.77 -5.44
N GLY A 433 8.58 27.40 -4.70
CA GLY A 433 7.30 27.90 -5.18
C GLY A 433 6.17 26.87 -5.17
N PHE A 434 6.33 25.72 -4.51
CA PHE A 434 5.25 24.76 -4.39
C PHE A 434 4.13 25.28 -3.47
N ALA A 435 2.89 25.08 -3.89
CA ALA A 435 1.75 25.17 -3.01
C ALA A 435 1.58 23.84 -2.26
N ILE A 436 1.55 23.91 -0.92
CA ILE A 436 1.36 22.74 -0.06
C ILE A 436 -0.05 22.80 0.52
N GLU A 437 -0.86 21.80 0.21
CA GLU A 437 -2.21 21.66 0.73
C GLU A 437 -2.30 20.42 1.62
N ALA A 438 -2.60 20.64 2.90
CA ALA A 438 -3.04 19.56 3.77
C ALA A 438 -4.40 19.07 3.28
N ARG A 439 -4.48 17.82 2.80
CA ARG A 439 -5.70 17.30 2.20
C ARG A 439 -6.62 16.72 3.28
N TYR A 440 -6.15 15.66 3.94
CA TYR A 440 -6.90 14.92 4.95
C TYR A 440 -5.96 14.03 5.76
N GLY A 441 -6.10 14.04 7.09
CA GLY A 441 -5.25 13.27 8.00
C GLY A 441 -3.76 13.56 7.78
N SER A 442 -2.98 12.53 7.44
CA SER A 442 -1.54 12.64 7.19
C SER A 442 -1.16 12.91 5.72
N ALA A 443 -2.10 13.10 4.78
CA ALA A 443 -1.76 13.29 3.35
C ALA A 443 -1.62 14.76 2.96
N TYR A 444 -0.49 15.10 2.31
CA TYR A 444 -0.16 16.45 1.83
C TYR A 444 0.01 16.43 0.31
N LYS A 445 -0.63 17.37 -0.39
CA LYS A 445 -0.43 17.61 -1.83
C LYS A 445 0.57 18.73 -2.02
N PHE A 446 1.61 18.45 -2.79
CA PHE A 446 2.62 19.41 -3.24
C PHE A 446 2.34 19.72 -4.71
N SER A 447 1.89 20.93 -5.00
CA SER A 447 1.58 21.39 -6.35
C SER A 447 2.70 22.29 -6.87
N PRO A 448 3.37 21.94 -7.98
CA PRO A 448 4.48 22.74 -8.51
C PRO A 448 3.99 24.10 -9.04
N PRO A 449 4.84 25.14 -9.04
CA PRO A 449 4.51 26.42 -9.67
C PRO A 449 4.41 26.26 -11.19
N ARG A 450 3.59 27.11 -11.83
CA ARG A 450 3.40 27.11 -13.29
C ARG A 450 4.68 27.39 -14.09
N THR A 451 5.71 27.94 -13.44
CA THR A 451 7.01 28.26 -14.02
C THR A 451 7.93 27.05 -14.15
N MET A 452 7.63 25.94 -13.47
CA MET A 452 8.44 24.74 -13.49
C MET A 452 8.27 23.96 -14.79
N SER A 453 9.35 23.33 -15.25
CA SER A 453 9.36 22.50 -16.48
C SER A 453 8.36 21.34 -16.45
N VAL A 454 8.13 20.76 -15.27
CA VAL A 454 7.17 19.66 -15.08
C VAL A 454 6.07 20.07 -14.11
N ILE A 455 4.83 20.13 -14.60
CA ILE A 455 3.64 20.48 -13.82
C ILE A 455 2.93 19.20 -13.37
N ARG A 456 3.59 18.43 -12.49
CA ARG A 456 3.02 17.21 -11.89
C ARG A 456 2.88 17.39 -10.38
N PRO A 457 1.67 17.29 -9.79
CA PRO A 457 1.53 17.31 -8.33
C PRO A 457 2.07 16.02 -7.70
N LEU A 458 2.48 16.12 -6.44
CA LEU A 458 2.99 15.00 -5.65
C LEU A 458 2.18 14.85 -4.36
N SER A 459 1.64 13.66 -4.10
CA SER A 459 1.00 13.36 -2.81
C SER A 459 1.98 12.66 -1.88
N VAL A 460 2.28 13.24 -0.70
CA VAL A 460 3.22 12.69 0.28
C VAL A 460 2.53 12.56 1.63
N HIS A 461 2.76 11.44 2.32
CA HIS A 461 2.31 11.27 3.70
C HIS A 461 3.27 11.99 4.66
N HIS A 462 2.71 12.78 5.57
CA HIS A 462 3.39 13.28 6.74
C HIS A 462 4.02 12.09 7.48
N PRO A 463 5.30 12.15 7.83
CA PRO A 463 5.98 11.05 8.49
C PRO A 463 5.43 10.84 9.91
N HIS A 464 5.55 9.61 10.43
CA HIS A 464 5.10 9.25 11.77
C HIS A 464 5.76 10.14 12.84
N VAL A 465 7.09 10.21 12.78
CA VAL A 465 7.94 11.12 13.54
C VAL A 465 8.36 12.27 12.64
N ALA A 466 8.62 13.46 13.19
CA ALA A 466 8.98 14.63 12.39
C ALA A 466 10.24 14.43 11.52
N LYS A 467 11.15 13.54 11.94
CA LYS A 467 12.39 13.21 11.24
C LYS A 467 12.16 12.11 10.20
N MET A 468 12.38 12.42 8.93
CA MET A 468 12.37 11.45 7.84
C MET A 468 13.72 10.75 7.74
N GLU A 469 13.70 9.43 7.91
CA GLU A 469 14.89 8.57 7.86
C GLU A 469 14.60 7.29 7.06
N GLY A 470 15.66 6.56 6.72
CA GLY A 470 15.59 5.23 6.10
C GLY A 470 14.71 5.21 4.85
N ARG A 471 13.68 4.36 4.86
CA ARG A 471 12.82 4.11 3.70
C ARG A 471 11.97 5.31 3.27
N VAL A 472 11.42 6.06 4.22
CA VAL A 472 10.58 7.22 3.90
C VAL A 472 11.40 8.27 3.14
N LYS A 473 12.64 8.49 3.58
CA LYS A 473 13.60 9.36 2.92
C LYS A 473 13.99 8.85 1.54
N LYS A 474 14.37 7.57 1.41
CA LYS A 474 14.73 6.93 0.13
C LYS A 474 13.59 7.01 -0.90
N TYR A 475 12.37 6.72 -0.48
CA TYR A 475 11.16 6.81 -1.29
C TYR A 475 10.90 8.23 -1.79
N LEU A 476 10.94 9.21 -0.88
CA LEU A 476 10.70 10.60 -1.24
C LEU A 476 11.73 11.10 -2.25
N ALA A 477 13.01 10.74 -2.06
CA ALA A 477 14.07 11.05 -3.02
C ALA A 477 13.82 10.39 -4.39
N HIS A 478 13.47 9.10 -4.41
CA HIS A 478 13.12 8.39 -5.65
C HIS A 478 11.96 9.06 -6.39
N ARG A 479 10.93 9.50 -5.67
CA ARG A 479 9.77 10.17 -6.28
C ARG A 479 10.05 11.55 -6.81
N LEU A 480 10.86 12.35 -6.12
CA LEU A 480 11.27 13.65 -6.65
C LEU A 480 12.11 13.48 -7.92
N LYS A 481 12.94 12.43 -7.96
CA LYS A 481 13.69 12.07 -9.16
C LYS A 481 12.78 11.62 -10.30
N ASP A 482 11.81 10.75 -10.04
CA ASP A 482 10.88 10.26 -11.07
C ASP A 482 9.93 11.36 -11.57
N ALA A 483 9.42 12.20 -10.67
CA ALA A 483 8.44 13.23 -11.01
C ALA A 483 9.09 14.43 -11.70
N TYR A 484 10.28 14.85 -11.27
CA TYR A 484 10.89 16.12 -11.71
C TYR A 484 12.30 15.96 -12.28
N GLY A 485 12.87 14.75 -12.30
CA GLY A 485 14.25 14.52 -12.72
C GLY A 485 15.28 15.01 -11.70
N TRP A 486 14.88 15.31 -10.46
CA TRP A 486 15.74 15.93 -9.47
C TRP A 486 16.75 14.98 -8.85
N ASP A 487 17.93 15.53 -8.58
CA ASP A 487 19.06 14.88 -7.92
C ASP A 487 19.91 15.92 -7.15
N LYS A 488 21.03 15.47 -6.58
CA LYS A 488 21.99 16.35 -5.89
C LYS A 488 22.49 17.52 -6.75
N GLY A 489 22.59 17.35 -8.07
CA GLY A 489 23.10 18.36 -9.01
C GLY A 489 22.06 19.41 -9.42
N THR A 490 20.80 19.21 -9.02
CA THR A 490 19.67 20.09 -9.37
C THR A 490 19.68 21.38 -8.55
N PHE A 491 20.29 21.38 -7.36
CA PHE A 491 20.24 22.51 -6.41
C PHE A 491 21.63 23.14 -6.22
N GLN A 492 21.69 24.46 -6.29
CA GLN A 492 22.92 25.24 -6.08
C GLN A 492 22.67 26.38 -5.11
N LEU A 493 23.70 26.75 -4.35
CA LEU A 493 23.62 27.89 -3.44
C LEU A 493 23.40 29.18 -4.23
N ARG A 494 22.45 30.00 -3.77
CA ARG A 494 22.09 31.28 -4.39
C ARG A 494 23.19 32.33 -4.35
#